data_AF-A0A7J4AVQ3-F1
#
_entry.id   AF-A0A7J4AVQ3-F1
#
_cell.length_a   1.000
_cell.length_b   1.000
_cell.length_c   1.000
_cell.angle_alpha   90.00
_cell.angle_beta   90.00
_cell.angle_gamma   90.00
#
_symmetry.space_group_name_H-M   'P 1'
#
loop_
_entity.id
_entity.type
_entity.pdbx_description
1 polymer ?
#
loop_
_entity_poly.entity_id
_entity_poly.type
_entity_poly.pdbx_seq_one_letter_code
_entity_poly.pdbx_strand_id
1 'polypeptide(L)' 'MSEEEKEESGISLKVEDVMVKEVITIDENATVREAAEIMNKFEIGCLIAIRKGKAMGIITERDLLKRVV' A
#
# COMPACT_ATOMS: atom_id res chain seq x y z
N MET A 1 -50.30 9.63 10.47
CA MET A 1 -48.98 10.19 10.78
C MET A 1 -48.15 9.06 11.37
N SER A 2 -47.36 8.41 10.55
CA SER A 2 -46.30 7.49 10.94
C SER A 2 -45.23 7.72 9.88
N GLU A 3 -44.34 8.65 10.19
CA GLU A 3 -43.21 9.02 9.36
C GLU A 3 -42.24 7.82 9.39
N GLU A 4 -42.24 7.04 8.31
CA GLU A 4 -41.13 6.13 8.03
C GLU A 4 -40.01 7.01 7.46
N GLU A 5 -39.09 7.38 8.34
CA GLU A 5 -37.82 8.01 7.98
C GLU A 5 -37.08 7.06 7.02
N LYS A 6 -36.95 7.49 5.76
CA LYS A 6 -36.10 6.83 4.77
C LYS A 6 -34.66 6.87 5.28
N GLU A 7 -34.20 5.72 5.74
CA GLU A 7 -32.81 5.44 6.08
C GLU A 7 -31.94 5.72 4.84
N GLU A 8 -30.97 6.63 4.98
CA GLU A 8 -30.02 6.98 3.92
C GLU A 8 -29.31 5.70 3.46
N SER A 9 -29.62 5.25 2.25
CA SER A 9 -28.92 4.16 1.58
C SER A 9 -27.53 4.65 1.12
N GLY A 10 -26.64 4.93 2.08
CA GLY A 10 -25.23 5.15 1.83
C GLY A 10 -24.57 3.82 1.48
N ILE A 11 -23.84 3.78 0.38
CA ILE A 11 -23.07 2.59 -0.02
C ILE A 11 -22.08 2.26 1.11
N SER A 12 -22.22 1.10 1.74
CA SER A 12 -21.25 0.60 2.73
C SER A 12 -19.99 0.15 2.00
N LEU A 13 -19.10 1.09 1.68
CA LEU A 13 -17.78 0.83 1.10
C LEU A 13 -16.80 0.43 2.19
N LYS A 14 -16.24 -0.77 2.08
CA LYS A 14 -15.16 -1.24 2.96
C LYS A 14 -13.81 -1.08 2.28
N VAL A 15 -12.74 -1.08 3.08
CA VAL A 15 -11.35 -1.03 2.58
C VAL A 15 -11.04 -2.22 1.68
N GLU A 16 -11.57 -3.40 1.99
CA GLU A 16 -11.38 -4.62 1.21
C GLU A 16 -11.93 -4.52 -0.22
N ASP A 17 -12.88 -3.62 -0.47
CA ASP A 17 -13.51 -3.41 -1.78
C ASP A 17 -12.62 -2.60 -2.73
N VAL A 18 -11.68 -1.81 -2.19
CA VAL A 18 -10.84 -0.87 -2.96
C VAL A 18 -9.34 -1.19 -2.88
N MET A 19 -8.91 -2.02 -1.95
CA MET A 19 -7.49 -2.35 -1.77
C MET A 19 -6.96 -3.27 -2.87
N VAL A 20 -5.66 -3.10 -3.19
CA VAL A 20 -4.93 -4.08 -3.99
C VAL A 20 -4.65 -5.32 -3.14
N LYS A 21 -5.15 -6.48 -3.58
CA LYS A 21 -5.00 -7.76 -2.84
C LYS A 21 -3.61 -8.37 -3.01
N GLU A 22 -3.08 -8.32 -4.23
CA GLU A 22 -1.74 -8.81 -4.56
C GLU A 22 -0.72 -7.68 -4.44
N VAL A 23 -0.19 -7.49 -3.23
CA VAL A 23 0.74 -6.41 -2.93
C VAL A 23 2.15 -6.78 -3.36
N ILE A 24 2.85 -5.87 -4.04
CA ILE A 24 4.26 -6.04 -4.38
C ILE A 24 5.11 -5.77 -3.13
N THR A 25 5.91 -6.76 -2.76
CA THR A 25 6.74 -6.74 -1.56
C THR A 25 8.21 -6.83 -1.90
N ILE A 26 9.06 -6.47 -0.94
CA ILE A 26 10.52 -6.61 -1.04
C ILE A 26 11.08 -7.29 0.21
N ASP A 27 12.21 -7.98 0.10
CA ASP A 27 12.93 -8.49 1.28
C ASP A 27 13.42 -7.33 2.15
N GLU A 28 13.32 -7.45 3.47
CA GLU A 28 13.76 -6.41 4.41
C GLU A 28 15.25 -6.02 4.27
N ASN A 29 16.08 -6.91 3.73
CA ASN A 29 17.52 -6.70 3.55
C ASN A 29 17.89 -6.28 2.11
N ALA A 30 16.90 -6.09 1.24
CA ALA A 30 17.16 -5.61 -0.11
C ALA A 30 17.76 -4.19 -0.09
N THR A 31 18.58 -3.93 -1.09
CA THR A 31 19.22 -2.64 -1.28
C THR A 31 18.24 -1.57 -1.76
N VAL A 32 18.60 -0.31 -1.52
CA VAL A 32 17.87 0.86 -2.03
C VAL A 32 17.74 0.83 -3.56
N ARG A 33 18.75 0.31 -4.26
CA ARG A 33 18.75 0.16 -5.72
C ARG A 33 17.67 -0.82 -6.18
N GLU A 34 17.63 -2.00 -5.56
CA GLU A 34 16.61 -3.02 -5.88
C GLU A 34 15.20 -2.49 -5.62
N ALA A 35 15.00 -1.75 -4.52
CA ALA A 35 13.73 -1.09 -4.24
C ALA A 35 13.34 -0.10 -5.35
N ALA A 36 14.28 0.75 -5.80
CA ALA A 36 14.04 1.70 -6.88
C ALA A 36 13.73 1.01 -8.22
N GLU A 37 14.43 -0.08 -8.55
CA GLU A 37 14.21 -0.86 -9.77
C GLU A 37 12.81 -1.50 -9.77
N ILE A 38 12.37 -2.07 -8.64
CA ILE A 38 11.03 -2.64 -8.51
C ILE A 38 9.96 -1.55 -8.60
N MET A 39 10.12 -0.43 -7.88
CA MET A 39 9.18 0.70 -7.93
C MET A 39 9.02 1.21 -9.36
N ASN A 40 10.12 1.40 -10.09
CA ASN A 40 10.10 1.84 -11.48
C ASN A 40 9.50 0.79 -12.42
N LYS A 41 9.79 -0.50 -12.22
CA LYS A 41 9.27 -1.59 -13.06
C LYS A 41 7.75 -1.72 -13.00
N PHE A 42 7.17 -1.52 -11.82
CA PHE A 42 5.73 -1.70 -11.59
C PHE A 42 4.97 -0.38 -11.50
N GLU A 43 5.64 0.75 -11.72
CA GLU A 43 5.08 2.11 -11.64
C GLU A 43 4.37 2.38 -10.30
N ILE A 44 4.99 1.96 -9.19
CA ILE A 44 4.49 2.13 -7.82
C ILE A 44 5.42 2.96 -6.95
N GLY A 45 4.83 3.77 -6.06
CA GLY A 45 5.58 4.68 -5.19
C GLY A 45 5.99 4.11 -3.82
N CYS A 46 5.62 2.87 -3.50
CA CYS A 46 5.96 2.25 -2.23
C CYS A 46 6.05 0.72 -2.32
N LEU A 47 6.80 0.15 -1.38
CA LEU A 47 6.96 -1.29 -1.21
C LEU A 47 6.80 -1.65 0.27
N ILE A 48 6.18 -2.81 0.52
CA ILE A 48 6.14 -3.41 1.86
C ILE A 48 7.37 -4.30 2.02
N ALA A 49 8.19 -4.01 3.03
CA ALA A 49 9.32 -4.83 3.40
C ALA A 49 8.82 -6.04 4.21
N ILE A 50 9.16 -7.26 3.77
CA ILE A 50 8.71 -8.51 4.37
C ILE A 50 9.91 -9.31 4.90
N ARG A 51 9.72 -9.98 6.02
CA ARG A 51 10.63 -11.03 6.53
C ARG A 51 9.83 -12.21 7.06
N LYS A 52 10.13 -13.41 6.57
CA LYS A 52 9.45 -14.66 7.00
C LYS A 52 7.92 -14.54 6.95
N GLY A 53 7.39 -13.92 5.90
CA GLY A 53 5.95 -13.73 5.70
C GLY A 53 5.30 -12.65 6.56
N LYS A 54 6.08 -11.85 7.30
CA LYS A 54 5.57 -10.74 8.12
C LYS A 54 6.00 -9.39 7.55
N ALA A 55 5.11 -8.41 7.60
CA ALA A 55 5.42 -7.02 7.29
C ALA A 55 6.30 -6.42 8.38
N MET A 56 7.46 -5.91 7.95
CA MET A 56 8.46 -5.28 8.81
C MET A 56 8.42 -3.75 8.71
N GLY A 57 7.97 -3.23 7.57
CA GLY A 57 7.84 -1.80 7.34
C GLY A 57 7.43 -1.45 5.92
N ILE A 58 7.49 -0.15 5.62
CA ILE A 58 7.20 0.42 4.31
C ILE A 58 8.38 1.30 3.89
N ILE A 59 8.71 1.26 2.60
CA ILE A 59 9.64 2.19 1.98
C ILE A 59 8.94 2.89 0.82
N THR A 60 9.09 4.21 0.75
CA THR A 60 8.49 5.06 -0.29
C THR A 60 9.56 5.71 -1.15
N GLU A 61 9.19 6.20 -2.33
CA GLU A 61 10.09 6.99 -3.18
C GLU A 61 10.72 8.17 -2.43
N ARG A 62 9.95 8.81 -1.53
CA ARG A 62 10.44 9.92 -0.70
C ARG A 62 11.57 9.49 0.23
N ASP A 63 11.53 8.26 0.74
CA ASP A 63 12.59 7.72 1.60
C ASP A 63 13.86 7.43 0.79
N LEU A 64 13.72 6.96 -0.45
CA LEU A 64 14.84 6.78 -1.38
C LEU A 64 15.54 8.11 -1.67
N LEU A 65 14.77 9.15 -2.00
CA LEU A 65 15.30 10.48 -2.30
C LEU A 65 16.10 11.08 -1.14
N LYS A 66 15.60 10.94 0.11
CA LYS A 66 16.29 11.39 1.32
C LYS A 66 17.60 10.66 1.63
N ARG A 67 17.84 9.49 1.02
CA ARG A 67 19.05 8.69 1.24
C ARG A 67 20.16 9.02 0.25
N VAL A 68 19.78 9.58 -0.90
CA VAL A 68 20.67 9.83 -2.04
C VAL A 68 21.09 11.30 -2.12
N VAL A 69 20.23 12.23 -1.69
CA VAL A 69 20.47 13.69 -1.65
C VAL A 69 20.66 14.13 -0.21
#